data_AF-A0A327VJT2-F1
#
_entry.id   AF-A0A327VJT2-F1
#
_cell.length_a   1.000
_cell.length_b   1.000
_cell.length_c   1.000
_cell.angle_alpha   90.00
_cell.angle_beta   90.00
_cell.angle_gamma   90.00
#
_symmetry.space_group_name_H-M   'P 1'
#
loop_
_entity.id
_entity.type
_entity.pdbx_description
1 polymer ?
#
loop_
_entity_poly.entity_id
_entity_poly.type
_entity_poly.pdbx_seq_one_letter_code
_entity_poly.pdbx_strand_id
1 'polypeptide(L)'
;MDAALIAVLGTLLGSVVTHFFQGRATVRSAELARAEQVRQERISSYSAFAGALHDYRRSQNDRWFRSHENAPEAVVDASRFTSYESRITARSALTRVQLICDDTRLRQLAEEAFEFVNCLHEATDAADRDRRSLQSKRTLDAFVSAAAPTVR
;
A
#
# COMPACT_ATOMS: atom_id res chain seq x y z
N MET A 1 44.41 48.73 -19.26
CA MET A 1 43.54 48.60 -18.07
C MET A 1 42.26 47.82 -18.38
N ASP A 2 41.90 47.67 -19.66
CA ASP A 2 40.62 47.08 -20.07
C ASP A 2 40.54 45.55 -19.95
N ALA A 3 41.65 44.84 -20.20
CA ALA A 3 41.66 43.37 -20.17
C ALA A 3 41.37 42.78 -18.77
N ALA A 4 41.91 43.38 -17.71
CA ALA A 4 41.69 42.92 -16.34
C ALA A 4 40.24 43.16 -15.88
N LEU A 5 39.64 44.29 -16.28
CA LEU A 5 38.25 44.61 -15.97
C LEU A 5 37.28 43.62 -16.64
N ILE A 6 37.53 43.29 -17.91
CA ILE A 6 36.75 42.30 -18.67
C ILE A 6 36.82 40.91 -18.00
N ALA A 7 38.00 40.52 -17.50
CA ALA A 7 38.18 39.23 -16.81
C ALA A 7 37.38 39.13 -15.51
N VAL A 8 37.35 40.20 -14.70
CA VAL A 8 36.57 40.25 -13.46
C VAL A 8 35.06 40.21 -13.77
N LEU A 9 34.61 40.96 -14.78
CA LEU A 9 33.21 40.94 -15.22
C LEU A 9 32.79 39.56 -15.73
N GLY A 10 33.65 38.88 -16.51
CA GLY A 10 33.41 37.51 -16.98
C GLY A 10 33.28 36.50 -15.83
N THR A 11 34.12 36.65 -14.78
CA THR A 11 34.09 35.77 -13.61
C THR A 11 32.86 36.02 -12.73
N LEU A 12 32.51 37.29 -12.50
CA LEU A 12 31.29 37.66 -11.76
C LEU A 12 30.03 37.19 -12.49
N LEU A 13 29.97 37.40 -13.81
CA LEU A 13 28.85 36.93 -14.64
C LEU A 13 28.76 35.39 -14.61
N GLY A 14 29.90 34.70 -14.76
CA GLY A 14 29.97 33.24 -14.64
C GLY A 14 29.49 32.71 -13.29
N SER A 15 29.87 33.39 -12.20
CA SER A 15 29.44 33.04 -10.83
C SER A 15 27.93 33.21 -10.64
N VAL A 16 27.37 34.33 -11.08
CA VAL A 16 25.91 34.61 -11.00
C VAL A 16 25.11 33.60 -11.83
N VAL A 17 25.54 33.32 -13.06
CA VAL A 17 24.90 32.33 -13.94
C VAL A 17 24.96 30.93 -13.31
N THR A 18 26.12 30.52 -12.80
CA THR A 18 26.30 29.22 -12.15
C THR A 18 25.40 29.08 -10.93
N HIS A 19 25.37 30.10 -10.06
CA HIS A 19 24.54 30.07 -8.85
C HIS A 19 23.04 29.95 -9.18
N PHE A 20 22.58 30.63 -10.23
CA PHE A 20 21.20 30.53 -10.70
C PHE A 20 20.84 29.14 -11.22
N PHE A 21 21.72 28.53 -12.03
CA PHE A 21 21.53 27.16 -12.51
C PHE A 21 21.60 26.14 -11.37
N GLN A 22 22.50 26.33 -10.40
CA GLN A 22 22.60 25.50 -9.20
C GLN A 22 21.31 25.57 -8.38
N GLY A 23 20.78 26.77 -8.12
CA GLY A 23 19.52 26.94 -7.39
C GLY A 23 18.35 26.22 -8.07
N ARG A 24 18.22 26.35 -9.40
CA ARG A 24 17.18 25.63 -10.16
C ARG A 24 17.38 24.11 -10.16
N ALA A 25 18.62 23.65 -10.29
CA ALA A 25 18.93 22.22 -10.22
C ALA A 25 18.58 21.65 -8.85
N THR A 26 18.85 22.38 -7.76
CA THR A 26 18.49 21.98 -6.39
C THR A 26 16.99 21.88 -6.19
N VAL A 27 16.21 22.87 -6.63
CA VAL A 27 14.74 22.84 -6.53
C VAL A 27 14.18 21.65 -7.31
N ARG A 28 14.60 21.48 -8.57
CA ARG A 28 14.15 20.36 -9.40
C ARG A 28 14.52 19.00 -8.81
N SER A 29 15.71 18.89 -8.23
CA SER A 29 16.17 17.66 -7.57
C SER A 29 15.33 17.37 -6.31
N ALA A 30 14.99 18.40 -5.53
CA ALA A 30 14.14 18.26 -4.35
C ALA A 30 12.70 17.85 -4.71
N GLU A 31 12.14 18.39 -5.79
CA GLU A 31 10.81 17.99 -6.30
C GLU A 31 10.79 16.53 -6.76
N LEU A 32 11.79 16.11 -7.53
CA LEU A 32 11.94 14.72 -7.97
C LEU A 32 12.12 13.77 -6.79
N ALA A 33 12.95 14.14 -5.80
CA ALA A 33 13.15 13.35 -4.60
C ALA A 33 11.85 13.18 -3.78
N ARG A 34 11.05 14.25 -3.64
CA ARG A 34 9.75 14.18 -2.96
C ARG A 34 8.76 13.30 -3.71
N ALA A 35 8.68 13.43 -5.03
CA ALA A 35 7.80 12.59 -5.86
C ALA A 35 8.18 11.11 -5.73
N GLU A 36 9.48 10.79 -5.77
CA GLU A 36 9.97 9.42 -5.59
C GLU A 36 9.69 8.90 -4.19
N GLN A 37 9.85 9.72 -3.14
CA GLN A 37 9.54 9.33 -1.77
C GLN A 37 8.07 8.94 -1.61
N VAL A 38 7.14 9.75 -2.13
CA VAL A 38 5.69 9.45 -2.10
C VAL A 38 5.38 8.17 -2.88
N ARG A 39 6.02 8.00 -4.05
CA ARG A 39 5.85 6.80 -4.88
C ARG A 39 6.26 5.53 -4.13
N GLN A 40 7.42 5.56 -3.46
CA GLN A 40 7.92 4.43 -2.66
C GLN A 40 7.04 4.15 -1.43
N GLU A 41 6.57 5.18 -0.75
CA GLU A 41 5.68 5.03 0.40
C GLU A 41 4.33 4.40 0.02
N ARG A 42 3.79 4.77 -1.15
CA ARG A 42 2.61 4.13 -1.74
C ARG A 42 2.86 2.66 -2.08
N ILE A 43 3.97 2.33 -2.76
CA ILE A 43 4.32 0.93 -3.10
C ILE A 43 4.42 0.09 -1.84
N SER A 44 5.15 0.59 -0.83
CA SER A 44 5.33 -0.09 0.44
C SER A 44 3.99 -0.34 1.14
N SER A 45 3.13 0.68 1.22
CA SER A 45 1.85 0.58 1.91
C SER A 45 0.84 -0.32 1.19
N TYR A 46 0.74 -0.21 -0.14
CA TYR A 46 -0.17 -1.02 -0.94
C TYR A 46 0.24 -2.49 -0.96
N SER A 47 1.54 -2.78 -1.10
CA SER A 47 2.06 -4.15 -1.05
C SER A 47 1.94 -4.77 0.34
N ALA A 48 2.22 -4.02 1.40
CA ALA A 48 2.02 -4.47 2.78
C ALA A 48 0.56 -4.80 3.08
N PHE A 49 -0.38 -3.98 2.60
CA PHE A 49 -1.81 -4.26 2.72
C PHE A 49 -2.22 -5.53 1.97
N ALA A 50 -1.82 -5.66 0.70
CA ALA A 50 -2.13 -6.85 -0.09
C ALA A 50 -1.59 -8.14 0.56
N GLY A 51 -0.34 -8.11 1.06
CA GLY A 51 0.26 -9.22 1.80
C GLY A 51 -0.50 -9.55 3.08
N ALA A 52 -0.76 -8.56 3.92
CA ALA A 52 -1.51 -8.76 5.17
C ALA A 52 -2.92 -9.30 4.93
N LEU A 53 -3.59 -8.86 3.85
CA LEU A 53 -4.92 -9.36 3.49
C LEU A 53 -4.88 -10.82 2.99
N HIS A 54 -3.82 -11.22 2.27
CA HIS A 54 -3.62 -12.62 1.90
C HIS A 54 -3.44 -13.52 3.13
N ASP A 55 -2.63 -13.09 4.10
CA ASP A 55 -2.42 -13.83 5.35
C ASP A 55 -3.71 -13.91 6.17
N TYR A 56 -4.45 -12.81 6.23
CA TYR A 56 -5.75 -12.79 6.91
C TYR A 56 -6.77 -13.71 6.24
N ARG A 57 -6.83 -13.73 4.91
CA ARG A 57 -7.70 -14.65 4.17
C ARG A 57 -7.31 -16.11 4.42
N ARG A 58 -6.02 -16.40 4.54
CA ARG A 58 -5.52 -17.74 4.88
C ARG A 58 -5.99 -18.16 6.28
N SER A 59 -5.82 -17.32 7.30
CA SER A 59 -6.23 -17.65 8.67
C SER A 59 -7.75 -17.75 8.83
N GLN A 60 -8.52 -16.96 8.08
CA GLN A 60 -9.98 -17.07 8.02
C GLN A 60 -10.44 -18.41 7.39
N ASN A 61 -9.77 -18.86 6.33
CA ASN A 61 -10.07 -20.17 5.74
C ASN A 61 -9.73 -21.30 6.72
N ASP A 62 -8.55 -21.27 7.36
CA ASP A 62 -8.19 -22.28 8.37
C ASP A 62 -9.24 -22.31 9.49
N ARG A 63 -9.60 -21.15 10.04
CA ARG A 63 -10.67 -21.05 11.06
C ARG A 63 -11.98 -21.70 10.60
N TRP A 64 -12.41 -21.44 9.36
CA TRP A 64 -13.63 -22.03 8.81
C TRP A 64 -13.53 -23.56 8.67
N PHE A 65 -12.41 -24.09 8.17
CA PHE A 65 -12.21 -25.53 8.04
C PHE A 65 -12.17 -26.21 9.42
N ARG A 66 -11.41 -25.66 10.37
CA ARG A 66 -11.32 -26.22 11.74
C ARG A 66 -12.68 -26.28 12.42
N SER A 67 -13.55 -25.28 12.21
CA SER A 67 -14.89 -25.29 12.80
C SER A 67 -15.84 -26.29 12.12
N HIS A 68 -15.68 -26.54 10.81
CA HIS A 68 -16.58 -27.42 10.05
C HIS A 68 -16.15 -28.89 10.07
N GLU A 69 -14.87 -29.18 10.31
CA GLU A 69 -14.31 -30.55 10.33
C GLU A 69 -14.30 -31.20 11.72
N ASN A 70 -15.04 -30.64 12.69
CA ASN A 70 -15.06 -31.11 14.09
C ASN A 70 -13.66 -31.26 14.70
N ALA A 71 -12.76 -30.31 14.42
CA ALA A 71 -11.43 -30.31 15.03
C ALA A 71 -11.54 -30.19 16.57
N PRO A 72 -10.53 -30.67 17.32
CA PRO A 72 -10.49 -30.50 18.77
C PRO A 72 -10.64 -29.03 19.18
N GLU A 73 -11.35 -28.76 20.27
CA GLU A 73 -11.65 -27.39 20.73
C GLU A 73 -10.39 -26.50 20.84
N ALA A 74 -9.29 -27.05 21.36
CA ALA A 74 -8.01 -26.35 21.46
C ALA A 74 -7.45 -25.91 20.09
N VAL A 75 -7.67 -26.70 19.03
CA VAL A 75 -7.25 -26.37 17.66
C VAL A 75 -8.15 -25.29 17.07
N VAL A 76 -9.46 -25.36 17.34
CA VAL A 76 -10.42 -24.33 16.93
C VAL A 76 -10.07 -22.99 17.60
N ASP A 77 -9.75 -22.99 18.90
CA ASP A 77 -9.40 -21.78 19.63
C ASP A 77 -8.08 -21.16 19.15
N ALA A 78 -7.06 -22.00 18.92
CA ALA A 78 -5.80 -21.55 18.32
C ALA A 78 -6.02 -20.87 16.95
N SER A 79 -6.87 -21.46 16.08
CA SER A 79 -7.19 -20.88 14.78
C SER A 79 -7.92 -19.53 14.88
N ARG A 80 -8.75 -19.33 15.92
CA ARG A 80 -9.40 -18.04 16.22
C ARG A 80 -8.38 -16.99 16.61
N PHE A 81 -7.46 -17.32 17.50
CA PHE A 81 -6.40 -16.41 17.92
C PHE A 81 -5.52 -15.97 16.74
N THR A 82 -5.07 -16.91 15.91
CA THR A 82 -4.31 -16.60 14.68
C THR A 82 -5.11 -15.70 13.72
N SER A 83 -6.43 -15.92 13.61
CA SER A 83 -7.31 -15.07 12.81
C SER A 83 -7.39 -13.64 13.36
N TYR A 84 -7.41 -13.46 14.69
CA TYR A 84 -7.41 -12.13 15.31
C TYR A 84 -6.10 -11.38 15.09
N GLU A 85 -4.96 -12.05 15.27
CA GLU A 85 -3.64 -11.45 14.98
C GLU A 85 -3.56 -10.98 13.52
N SER A 86 -3.95 -11.85 12.58
CA SER A 86 -3.95 -11.51 11.16
C SER A 86 -4.92 -10.36 10.84
N ARG A 87 -6.09 -10.31 11.51
CA ARG A 87 -7.06 -9.22 11.37
C ARG A 87 -6.45 -7.88 11.80
N ILE A 88 -5.75 -7.84 12.93
CA ILE A 88 -5.10 -6.63 13.44
C ILE A 88 -4.05 -6.14 12.44
N THR A 89 -3.21 -7.05 11.92
CA THR A 89 -2.20 -6.71 10.91
C THR A 89 -2.84 -6.15 9.64
N ALA A 90 -3.87 -6.82 9.11
CA ALA A 90 -4.57 -6.38 7.90
C ALA A 90 -5.28 -5.03 8.10
N ARG A 91 -5.92 -4.81 9.25
CA ARG A 91 -6.60 -3.54 9.58
C ARG A 91 -5.60 -2.40 9.73
N SER A 92 -4.46 -2.64 10.39
CA SER A 92 -3.38 -1.66 10.52
C SER A 92 -2.82 -1.25 9.15
N ALA A 93 -2.62 -2.22 8.25
CA ALA A 93 -2.18 -1.94 6.88
C ALA A 93 -3.24 -1.17 6.08
N LEU A 94 -4.54 -1.51 6.23
CA LEU A 94 -5.64 -0.76 5.62
C LEU A 94 -5.68 0.70 6.08
N THR A 95 -5.49 0.95 7.38
CA THR A 95 -5.40 2.32 7.91
C THR A 95 -4.27 3.10 7.23
N ARG A 96 -3.11 2.48 6.99
CA ARG A 96 -2.00 3.14 6.26
C ARG A 96 -2.38 3.48 4.81
N VAL A 97 -3.06 2.57 4.12
CA VAL A 97 -3.60 2.84 2.77
C VAL A 97 -4.54 4.05 2.80
N GLN A 98 -5.41 4.13 3.80
CA GLN A 98 -6.37 5.23 3.96
C GLN A 98 -5.71 6.58 4.31
N LEU A 99 -4.51 6.58 4.89
CA LEU A 99 -3.75 7.79 5.21
C LEU A 99 -2.95 8.32 4.01
N ILE A 100 -2.44 7.43 3.15
CA ILE A 100 -1.56 7.77 2.03
C ILE A 100 -2.32 7.96 0.71
N CYS A 101 -3.53 7.41 0.62
CA CYS A 101 -4.36 7.45 -0.59
C CYS A 101 -5.51 8.44 -0.45
N ASP A 102 -5.54 9.46 -1.31
CA ASP A 102 -6.66 10.40 -1.41
C ASP A 102 -7.79 9.91 -2.35
N ASP A 103 -7.49 8.91 -3.19
CA ASP A 103 -8.46 8.36 -4.14
C ASP A 103 -9.54 7.55 -3.40
N THR A 104 -10.77 8.08 -3.43
CA THR A 104 -11.94 7.49 -2.77
C THR A 104 -12.25 6.09 -3.30
N ARG A 105 -12.07 5.85 -4.60
CA ARG A 105 -12.34 4.55 -5.21
C ARG A 105 -11.33 3.51 -4.74
N LEU A 106 -10.06 3.87 -4.65
CA LEU A 106 -9.00 3.00 -4.12
C LEU A 106 -9.26 2.61 -2.67
N ARG A 107 -9.64 3.58 -1.83
CA ARG A 107 -10.00 3.32 -0.43
C ARG A 107 -11.20 2.39 -0.29
N GLN A 108 -12.24 2.58 -1.11
CA GLN A 108 -13.41 1.70 -1.12
C GLN A 108 -13.05 0.28 -1.52
N LEU A 109 -12.26 0.10 -2.59
CA LEU A 109 -11.81 -1.23 -3.01
C LEU A 109 -11.00 -1.94 -1.91
N ALA A 110 -10.11 -1.21 -1.22
CA ALA A 110 -9.35 -1.77 -0.11
C ALA A 110 -10.26 -2.19 1.07
N GLU A 111 -11.23 -1.35 1.45
CA GLU A 111 -12.18 -1.65 2.52
C GLU A 111 -13.09 -2.84 2.15
N GLU A 112 -13.66 -2.85 0.95
CA GLU A 112 -14.49 -3.95 0.46
C GLU A 112 -13.72 -5.28 0.45
N ALA A 113 -12.47 -5.27 -0.01
CA ALA A 113 -11.63 -6.47 -0.01
C ALA A 113 -11.37 -6.97 1.42
N PHE A 114 -11.15 -6.06 2.37
CA PHE A 114 -11.03 -6.38 3.79
C PHE A 114 -12.32 -7.02 4.33
N GLU A 115 -13.48 -6.42 4.08
CA GLU A 115 -14.74 -6.91 4.63
C GLU A 115 -15.15 -8.28 4.06
N PHE A 116 -14.89 -8.54 2.77
CA PHE A 116 -15.09 -9.89 2.20
C PHE A 116 -14.23 -10.96 2.89
N VAL A 117 -13.03 -10.62 3.34
CA VAL A 117 -12.18 -11.53 4.13
C VAL A 117 -12.69 -11.65 5.57
N ASN A 118 -13.07 -10.53 6.19
CA ASN A 118 -13.55 -10.47 7.57
C ASN A 118 -14.74 -11.41 7.80
N CYS A 119 -15.70 -11.41 6.88
CA CYS A 119 -16.90 -12.24 6.94
C CYS A 119 -16.70 -13.67 6.39
N LEU A 120 -15.48 -14.09 6.03
CA LEU A 120 -15.26 -15.40 5.40
C LEU A 120 -15.57 -16.59 6.34
N HIS A 121 -15.24 -16.48 7.63
CA HIS A 121 -15.57 -17.51 8.63
C HIS A 121 -17.07 -17.67 8.90
N GLU A 122 -17.90 -16.70 8.49
CA GLU A 122 -19.35 -16.75 8.65
C GLU A 122 -20.04 -17.53 7.51
N ALA A 123 -19.26 -18.06 6.56
CA ALA A 123 -19.79 -18.86 5.47
C ALA A 123 -20.49 -20.12 6.01
N THR A 124 -21.72 -20.35 5.55
CA THR A 124 -22.57 -21.47 6.01
C THR A 124 -22.18 -22.80 5.39
N ASP A 125 -21.55 -22.76 4.21
CA ASP A 125 -21.13 -23.92 3.45
C ASP A 125 -19.92 -23.59 2.56
N ALA A 126 -19.38 -24.63 1.91
CA ALA A 126 -18.21 -24.51 1.05
C ALA A 126 -18.45 -23.59 -0.17
N ALA A 127 -19.67 -23.59 -0.73
CA ALA A 127 -20.00 -22.75 -1.88
C ALA A 127 -20.07 -21.27 -1.49
N ASP A 128 -20.64 -20.95 -0.33
CA ASP A 128 -20.68 -19.60 0.21
C ASP A 128 -19.26 -19.08 0.53
N ARG A 129 -18.42 -19.94 1.13
CA ARG A 129 -17.00 -19.63 1.38
C ARG A 129 -16.27 -19.34 0.07
N ASP A 130 -16.43 -20.19 -0.94
CA ASP A 130 -15.76 -20.01 -2.23
C ASP A 130 -16.20 -18.74 -2.93
N ARG A 131 -17.50 -18.41 -2.85
CA ARG A 131 -18.04 -17.14 -3.35
C ARG A 131 -17.42 -15.93 -2.65
N ARG A 132 -17.38 -15.91 -1.31
CA ARG A 132 -16.75 -14.82 -0.52
C ARG A 132 -15.26 -14.71 -0.80
N SER A 133 -14.56 -15.84 -0.88
CA SER A 133 -13.14 -15.93 -1.21
C SER A 133 -12.83 -15.38 -2.60
N LEU A 134 -13.67 -15.69 -3.59
CA LEU A 134 -13.57 -15.17 -4.95
C LEU A 134 -13.85 -13.66 -4.99
N GLN A 135 -14.85 -13.17 -4.25
CA GLN A 135 -15.16 -11.75 -4.14
C GLN A 135 -13.97 -10.97 -3.54
N SER A 136 -13.43 -11.45 -2.41
CA SER A 136 -12.21 -10.90 -1.81
C SER A 136 -11.07 -10.79 -2.82
N LYS A 137 -10.78 -11.87 -3.56
CA LYS A 137 -9.72 -11.88 -4.56
C LYS A 137 -9.97 -10.86 -5.67
N ARG A 138 -11.17 -10.85 -6.25
CA ARG A 138 -11.54 -9.92 -7.33
C ARG A 138 -11.42 -8.46 -6.90
N THR A 139 -11.87 -8.15 -5.69
CA THR A 139 -11.79 -6.78 -5.17
C THR A 139 -10.35 -6.38 -4.88
N LEU A 140 -9.52 -7.27 -4.34
CA LEU A 140 -8.09 -7.00 -4.16
C LEU A 140 -7.37 -6.82 -5.51
N ASP A 141 -7.68 -7.63 -6.51
CA ASP A 141 -7.12 -7.48 -7.87
C ASP A 141 -7.55 -6.14 -8.51
N ALA A 142 -8.79 -5.71 -8.28
CA ALA A 142 -9.29 -4.40 -8.70
C ALA A 142 -8.58 -3.26 -7.96
N PHE A 143 -8.33 -3.40 -6.66
CA PHE A 143 -7.53 -2.46 -5.88
C PHE A 143 -6.11 -2.33 -6.47
N VAL A 144 -5.41 -3.44 -6.69
CA VAL A 144 -4.04 -3.44 -7.26
C VAL A 144 -4.03 -2.81 -8.65
N SER A 145 -5.01 -3.12 -9.49
CA SER A 145 -5.14 -2.57 -10.85
C SER A 145 -5.38 -1.05 -10.83
N ALA A 146 -6.21 -0.56 -9.91
CA ALA A 146 -6.45 0.87 -9.71
C ALA A 146 -5.24 1.58 -9.08
N ALA A 147 -4.46 0.88 -8.25
CA ALA A 147 -3.31 1.44 -7.56
C ALA A 147 -2.08 1.58 -8.48
N ALA A 148 -1.90 0.64 -9.41
CA ALA A 148 -0.71 0.56 -10.26
C ALA A 148 -0.37 1.85 -11.01
N PRO A 149 -1.32 2.61 -11.60
CA PRO A 149 -1.02 3.89 -12.25
C PRO A 149 -0.52 4.98 -11.28
N THR A 150 -0.83 4.89 -9.98
CA THR A 150 -0.48 5.92 -8.98
C THR A 150 0.92 5.77 -8.40
N VAL A 151 1.61 4.68 -8.76
CA VAL A 151 2.95 4.31 -8.29
C VAL A 151 3.96 4.06 -9.42
N ARG A 152 3.53 4.26 -10.66
CA ARG A 152 4.37 4.21 -11.87
C ARG A 152 5.08 5.53 -12.09
#